data_AF-A0ABD0PDH6-F1
#
_entry.id   AF-A0ABD0PDH6-F1
#
_cell.length_a   1.000
_cell.length_b   1.000
_cell.length_c   1.000
_cell.angle_alpha   90.00
_cell.angle_beta   90.00
_cell.angle_gamma   90.00
#
_symmetry.space_group_name_H-M   'P 1'
#
loop_
_entity.id
_entity.type
_entity.pdbx_description
1 polymer ?
#
loop_
_entity_poly.entity_id
_entity_poly.type
_entity_poly.pdbx_seq_one_letter_code
_entity_poly.pdbx_strand_id
1 'polypeptide(L)'
;MSMKGTLDEPLFSVELLEGSAALRDVIDKHIHDQTLALKSAFFVADLGVIVRQQVCWRAKMEQIRPFYTVRSNSSPVVVEILAALETGFVCSNK
;
A
#
# COMPACT_ATOMS: atom_id res chain seq x y z
N MET A 1 14.41 27.19 22.62
CA MET A 1 13.95 26.95 21.23
C MET A 1 13.59 25.48 21.15
N SER A 2 12.29 25.15 21.20
CA SER A 2 11.81 23.77 21.19
C SER A 2 11.73 23.29 19.74
N MET A 3 12.52 22.28 19.38
CA MET A 3 12.51 21.70 18.03
C MET A 3 11.32 20.75 17.90
N LYS A 4 10.59 20.92 16.79
CA LYS A 4 9.35 20.21 16.42
C LYS A 4 9.54 18.69 16.42
N GLY A 5 8.49 17.98 16.80
CA GLY A 5 8.41 16.52 16.86
C GLY A 5 8.80 15.83 15.56
N THR A 6 9.39 14.65 15.73
CA THR A 6 9.80 13.72 14.67
C THR A 6 8.57 13.14 13.97
N LEU A 7 8.51 13.31 12.65
CA LEU A 7 7.66 12.57 11.72
C LEU A 7 8.14 11.12 11.68
N ASP A 8 7.69 10.25 12.57
CA ASP A 8 8.10 8.83 12.53
C ASP A 8 7.05 7.87 13.08
N GLU A 9 5.78 8.26 13.05
CA GLU A 9 4.69 7.28 13.10
C GLU A 9 4.27 6.96 11.66
N PRO A 10 4.28 5.68 11.26
CA PRO A 10 3.80 5.30 9.94
C PRO A 10 2.31 5.66 9.82
N LEU A 11 1.96 6.43 8.78
CA LEU A 11 0.58 6.86 8.48
C LEU A 11 -0.35 5.70 8.07
N PHE A 12 0.12 4.46 8.15
CA PHE A 12 -0.57 3.25 7.75
C PHE A 12 -0.10 2.07 8.60
N SER A 13 -0.99 1.12 8.85
CA SER A 13 -0.65 -0.18 9.45
C SER A 13 -0.64 -1.26 8.36
N VAL A 14 0.28 -2.21 8.48
CA VAL A 14 0.36 -3.39 7.60
C VAL A 14 0.23 -4.62 8.48
N GLU A 15 -0.75 -5.47 8.18
CA GLU A 15 -1.03 -6.71 8.89
C GLU A 15 -0.94 -7.88 7.89
N LEU A 16 -0.24 -8.96 8.27
CA LEU A 16 -0.24 -10.19 7.49
C LEU A 16 -1.54 -10.94 7.77
N LEU A 17 -2.26 -11.31 6.72
CA LEU A 17 -3.46 -12.13 6.83
C LEU A 17 -3.08 -13.61 6.70
N GLU A 18 -3.30 -14.38 7.76
CA GLU A 18 -3.07 -15.81 7.78
C GLU A 18 -4.35 -16.62 7.47
N GLY A 19 -4.16 -17.80 6.89
CA GLY A 19 -5.25 -18.76 6.67
C GLY A 19 -6.30 -18.28 5.68
N SER A 20 -7.58 -18.38 6.06
CA SER A 20 -8.74 -18.04 5.22
C SER A 20 -9.26 -16.61 5.43
N ALA A 21 -8.52 -15.77 6.15
CA ALA A 21 -8.94 -14.39 6.42
C ALA A 21 -9.10 -13.62 5.09
N ALA A 22 -10.28 -13.04 4.89
CA ALA A 22 -10.62 -12.25 3.73
C ALA A 22 -10.40 -10.76 4.01
N LEU A 23 -10.22 -9.97 2.94
CA LEU A 23 -10.16 -8.51 3.03
C LEU A 23 -11.38 -7.93 3.77
N ARG A 24 -12.55 -8.56 3.62
CA ARG A 24 -13.79 -8.17 4.30
C ARG A 24 -13.66 -8.26 5.82
N ASP A 25 -12.96 -9.26 6.35
CA ASP A 25 -12.79 -9.43 7.80
C ASP A 25 -11.99 -8.26 8.40
N VAL A 26 -11.00 -7.74 7.65
CA VAL A 26 -10.24 -6.55 8.04
C VAL A 26 -11.12 -5.31 8.06
N ILE A 27 -11.98 -5.14 7.04
CA ILE A 27 -12.92 -4.02 6.96
C ILE A 27 -13.90 -4.08 8.14
N ASP A 28 -14.51 -5.23 8.38
CA ASP A 28 -15.50 -5.42 9.44
C ASP A 28 -14.87 -5.20 10.84
N LYS A 29 -13.64 -5.68 11.06
CA LYS A 29 -12.83 -5.40 12.26
C LYS A 29 -12.62 -3.89 12.46
N HIS A 30 -12.17 -3.19 11.42
CA HIS A 30 -11.91 -1.75 11.52
C HIS A 30 -13.19 -0.93 11.76
N ILE A 31 -14.32 -1.30 11.14
CA ILE A 31 -15.64 -0.70 11.41
C ILE A 31 -16.03 -0.91 12.88
N HIS A 32 -15.83 -2.12 13.40
CA HIS A 32 -16.13 -2.43 14.79
C HIS A 32 -15.29 -1.59 15.75
N ASP A 33 -13.98 -1.51 15.55
CA ASP A 33 -13.05 -0.75 16.40
C ASP A 33 -13.40 0.76 16.42
N GLN A 34 -13.85 1.32 15.29
CA GLN A 34 -14.28 2.71 15.21
C GLN A 34 -15.64 2.98 15.88
N THR A 35 -16.39 1.97 16.31
CA THR A 35 -17.71 2.15 16.93
C THR A 35 -17.63 2.92 18.25
N LEU A 36 -16.47 2.91 18.91
CA LEU A 36 -16.21 3.63 20.17
C LEU A 36 -15.53 5.00 19.97
N ALA A 37 -15.24 5.39 18.73
CA ALA A 37 -14.50 6.61 18.37
C ALA A 37 -15.29 7.51 17.41
N LEU A 38 -14.72 8.68 17.06
CA LEU A 38 -15.28 9.55 16.02
C LEU A 38 -15.12 8.85 14.66
N LYS A 39 -16.23 8.47 14.02
CA LYS A 39 -16.22 7.75 12.74
C LYS A 39 -15.56 8.58 11.64
N SER A 40 -14.58 8.01 10.96
CA SER A 40 -13.90 8.62 9.82
C SER A 40 -13.84 7.65 8.65
N ALA A 41 -13.81 8.18 7.42
CA ALA A 41 -13.56 7.34 6.25
C ALA A 41 -12.13 6.78 6.30
N PHE A 42 -11.96 5.54 5.86
CA PHE A 42 -10.68 4.84 5.85
C PHE A 42 -10.49 4.05 4.55
N PHE A 43 -9.24 3.69 4.25
CA PHE A 43 -8.89 2.83 3.13
C PHE A 43 -8.29 1.52 3.64
N VAL A 44 -8.55 0.42 2.92
CA VAL A 44 -7.88 -0.87 3.11
C VAL A 44 -7.33 -1.29 1.75
N ALA A 45 -6.09 -1.75 1.70
CA ALA A 45 -5.43 -2.17 0.47
C ALA A 45 -4.84 -3.58 0.62
N ASP A 46 -5.19 -4.50 -0.28
CA ASP A 46 -4.51 -5.79 -0.41
C ASP A 46 -3.20 -5.59 -1.19
N LEU A 47 -2.09 -5.49 -0.46
CA LEU A 47 -0.75 -5.33 -1.01
C LEU A 47 -0.30 -6.59 -1.80
N GLY A 48 -0.87 -7.76 -1.51
CA GLY A 48 -0.64 -8.98 -2.26
C GLY A 48 -1.13 -8.89 -3.70
N VAL A 49 -2.12 -8.04 -4.01
CA VAL A 49 -2.55 -7.77 -5.39
C VAL A 49 -1.40 -7.17 -6.21
N ILE A 50 -0.64 -6.23 -5.64
CA ILE A 50 0.48 -5.57 -6.32
C ILE A 50 1.55 -6.60 -6.67
N VAL A 51 1.89 -7.46 -5.71
CA VAL A 51 2.86 -8.55 -5.91
C VAL A 51 2.39 -9.51 -7.01
N ARG A 52 1.13 -9.95 -6.96
CA ARG A 52 0.55 -10.84 -7.98
C ARG A 52 0.54 -10.19 -9.38
N GLN A 53 0.21 -8.90 -9.47
CA GLN A 53 0.25 -8.16 -10.72
C GLN A 53 1.65 -8.09 -11.30
N GLN A 54 2.67 -7.85 -10.48
CA GLN A 54 4.06 -7.85 -10.94
C GLN A 54 4.51 -9.23 -11.45
N VAL A 55 4.16 -10.31 -10.76
CA VAL A 55 4.45 -11.68 -11.20
C VAL A 55 3.79 -11.96 -12.56
N CYS A 56 2.51 -11.62 -12.69
CA CYS A 56 1.77 -11.75 -13.95
C CYS A 56 2.38 -10.90 -15.07
N TRP A 57 2.84 -9.68 -14.77
CA TRP A 57 3.50 -8.81 -15.74
C TRP A 57 4.79 -9.45 -16.24
N ARG A 58 5.68 -9.88 -15.34
CA ARG A 58 6.95 -10.53 -15.71
C ARG A 58 6.73 -11.79 -16.54
N ALA A 59 5.72 -12.59 -16.23
CA ALA A 59 5.40 -13.80 -16.99
C ALA A 59 4.85 -13.53 -18.40
N LYS A 60 4.15 -12.40 -18.61
CA LYS A 60 3.51 -12.08 -19.91
C LYS A 60 4.33 -11.13 -20.77
N MET A 61 5.17 -10.31 -20.15
CA MET A 61 5.91 -9.21 -20.77
C MET A 61 7.40 -9.31 -20.41
N GLU A 62 8.00 -10.49 -20.59
CA GLU A 62 9.36 -10.84 -20.11
C GLU A 62 10.44 -9.82 -20.51
N GLN A 63 10.32 -9.22 -21.70
CA GLN A 63 11.29 -8.27 -22.24
C GLN A 63 10.99 -6.80 -21.88
N ILE A 64 9.87 -6.53 -21.19
CA ILE A 64 9.42 -5.17 -20.88
C ILE A 64 9.49 -4.92 -19.38
N ARG A 65 10.42 -4.04 -19.00
CA ARG A 65 10.48 -3.52 -17.63
C ARG A 65 9.30 -2.58 -17.38
N PRO A 66 8.47 -2.80 -16.33
CA PRO A 66 7.39 -1.89 -16.01
C PRO A 66 7.92 -0.60 -15.38
N PHE A 67 7.25 0.52 -15.70
CA PHE A 67 7.45 1.81 -15.05
C PHE A 67 6.10 2.30 -14.50
N TYR A 68 6.00 2.40 -13.17
CA TYR A 68 4.78 2.81 -12.48
C TYR A 68 4.64 4.34 -12.46
N THR A 69 3.48 4.85 -12.83
CA THR A 69 3.17 6.28 -12.76
C THR A 69 2.80 6.67 -11.33
N VAL A 70 3.71 7.33 -10.62
CA VAL A 70 3.56 7.63 -9.18
C VAL A 70 2.32 8.47 -8.87
N ARG A 71 1.89 9.34 -9.80
CA ARG A 71 0.67 10.15 -9.67
C ARG A 71 -0.60 9.30 -9.47
N SER A 72 -0.63 8.06 -9.96
CA SER A 72 -1.81 7.19 -9.84
C SER A 72 -2.14 6.85 -8.39
N ASN A 73 -1.12 6.61 -7.57
CA ASN A 73 -1.18 6.46 -6.12
C ASN A 73 0.25 6.57 -5.58
N SER A 74 0.53 7.64 -4.84
CA SER A 74 1.85 7.96 -4.29
C SER A 74 2.02 7.50 -2.84
N SER A 75 1.19 6.56 -2.38
CA SER A 75 1.31 5.97 -1.05
C SER A 75 2.71 5.36 -0.86
N PRO A 76 3.45 5.70 0.23
CA PRO A 76 4.81 5.20 0.44
C PRO A 76 4.90 3.68 0.41
N VAL A 77 3.96 2.96 1.05
CA VAL A 77 3.95 1.48 1.04
C VAL A 77 3.81 0.88 -0.36
N VAL A 78 3.04 1.53 -1.24
CA VAL A 78 2.88 1.08 -2.64
C VAL A 78 4.19 1.27 -3.41
N VAL A 79 4.81 2.45 -3.25
CA VAL A 79 6.07 2.78 -3.91
C VAL A 79 7.21 1.87 -3.41
N GLU A 80 7.31 1.63 -2.10
CA GLU A 80 8.32 0.75 -1.50
C GLU A 80 8.20 -0.68 -2.01
N ILE A 81 6.99 -1.25 -2.06
CA ILE A 81 6.78 -2.61 -2.60
C ILE A 81 7.16 -2.68 -4.07
N LEU A 82 6.73 -1.71 -4.89
CA LEU A 82 7.07 -1.67 -6.30
C LEU A 82 8.59 -1.52 -6.53
N ALA A 83 9.27 -0.73 -5.70
CA ALA A 83 10.72 -0.57 -5.75
C ALA A 83 11.44 -1.86 -5.38
N ALA A 84 11.00 -2.55 -4.31
CA ALA A 84 11.52 -3.86 -3.92
C ALA A 84 11.28 -4.94 -5.00
N LEU A 85 10.24 -4.77 -5.82
CA LEU A 85 9.92 -5.61 -6.98
C LEU A 85 10.62 -5.16 -8.28
N GLU A 86 11.55 -4.21 -8.19
CA GLU A 86 12.41 -3.67 -9.26
C GLU A 86 11.67 -2.88 -10.36
N THR A 87 10.44 -2.46 -10.09
CA THR A 87 9.66 -1.59 -10.98
C THR A 87 10.30 -0.21 -11.07
N GLY A 88 10.41 0.34 -12.28
CA GLY A 88 10.81 1.73 -12.48
C GLY A 88 9.68 2.71 -12.15
N PHE A 89 9.96 4.01 -12.10
CA PHE A 89 8.95 5.02 -11.76
C PHE A 89 8.90 6.15 -12.79
N VAL A 90 7.69 6.53 -13.19
CA VAL A 90 7.43 7.77 -13.92
C VAL A 90 6.98 8.82 -12.91
N CYS A 91 7.87 9.77 -12.63
CA CYS A 91 7.62 10.91 -11.76
C CYS A 91 7.26 12.14 -12.59
N SER A 92 6.31 12.95 -12.13
CA SER A 92 5.80 14.12 -12.87
C SER A 92 6.06 15.46 -12.18
N ASN A 93 6.73 15.46 -11.04
CA ASN A 93 7.14 16.63 -10.28
C ASN A 93 8.42 16.31 -9.49
N LYS A 94 9.05 17.36 -8.96
CA LYS A 94 10.19 17.25 -8.04
C LYS A 94 9.71 16.94 -6.63
#